data_AF-A0A1V9E193-F1
#
_entry.id   AF-A0A1V9E193-F1
#
_cell.length_a   1.000
_cell.length_b   1.000
_cell.length_c   1.000
_cell.angle_alpha   90.00
_cell.angle_beta   90.00
_cell.angle_gamma   90.00
#
_symmetry.space_group_name_H-M   'P 1'
#
loop_
_entity.id
_entity.type
_entity.pdbx_description
1 polymer ?
#
loop_
_entity_poly.entity_id
_entity_poly.type
_entity_poly.pdbx_seq_one_letter_code
_entity_poly.pdbx_strand_id
1 'polypeptide(L)'
;MTFYFKANNHYKAFVMNNIDEGVWSLNEATSKVRITSYKGNSNESQIIGLSADKLILTLGEGSFIMARTNVTESDNVEQPLPDIKTVSVTKSQISKKWFLTRREVPGRSEAQLKMASTLIRGAYAYFKSNGVYEAQSLKVTESGKWAFGPDNKSIIVTIENQQRIWNIKSISPTQLVLISGYTEELWKFSTKLL
;
A
#
# COMPACT_ATOMS: atom_id res chain seq x y z
N MET A 1 -9.11 -18.53 -1.52
CA MET A 1 -9.07 -17.09 -1.80
C MET A 1 -9.77 -16.88 -3.13
N THR A 2 -10.65 -15.89 -3.22
CA THR A 2 -11.40 -15.59 -4.44
C THR A 2 -11.13 -14.15 -4.85
N PHE A 3 -10.92 -13.90 -6.14
CA PHE A 3 -10.82 -12.55 -6.70
C PHE A 3 -11.99 -12.29 -7.63
N TYR A 4 -12.56 -11.10 -7.52
CA TYR A 4 -13.54 -10.58 -8.45
C TYR A 4 -13.00 -9.30 -9.08
N PHE A 5 -12.51 -9.42 -10.32
CA PHE A 5 -12.05 -8.31 -11.15
C PHE A 5 -13.24 -7.76 -11.95
N LYS A 6 -13.72 -6.56 -11.61
CA LYS A 6 -14.87 -5.94 -12.26
C LYS A 6 -14.44 -5.09 -13.46
N ALA A 7 -15.33 -4.94 -14.45
CA ALA A 7 -15.07 -4.15 -15.64
C ALA A 7 -14.87 -2.65 -15.39
N ASN A 8 -15.32 -2.12 -14.24
CA ASN A 8 -15.10 -0.73 -13.81
C ASN A 8 -13.71 -0.50 -13.17
N ASN A 9 -12.77 -1.43 -13.33
CA ASN A 9 -11.43 -1.42 -12.73
C ASN A 9 -11.41 -1.53 -11.19
N HIS A 10 -12.54 -1.87 -10.56
CA HIS A 10 -12.58 -2.24 -9.14
C HIS A 10 -12.30 -3.73 -8.96
N TYR A 11 -11.63 -4.12 -7.87
CA TYR A 11 -11.51 -5.52 -7.49
C TYR A 11 -11.99 -5.76 -6.06
N LYS A 12 -12.47 -6.97 -5.82
CA LYS A 12 -12.61 -7.54 -4.48
C LYS A 12 -11.82 -8.82 -4.35
N ALA A 13 -11.16 -9.00 -3.22
CA ALA A 13 -10.48 -10.22 -2.85
C ALA A 13 -11.04 -10.73 -1.52
N PHE A 14 -11.43 -12.00 -1.50
CA PHE A 14 -11.91 -12.71 -0.32
C PHE A 14 -10.80 -13.62 0.18
N VAL A 15 -10.11 -13.17 1.24
CA VAL A 15 -8.97 -13.86 1.83
C VAL A 15 -9.34 -14.32 3.22
N MET A 16 -9.68 -15.61 3.35
CA MET A 16 -10.22 -16.19 4.57
C MET A 16 -11.47 -15.42 5.03
N ASN A 17 -11.42 -14.76 6.20
CA ASN A 17 -12.53 -13.98 6.75
C ASN A 17 -12.40 -12.47 6.46
N ASN A 18 -11.44 -12.06 5.62
CA ASN A 18 -11.22 -10.66 5.28
C ASN A 18 -11.59 -10.37 3.83
N ILE A 19 -12.23 -9.23 3.63
CA ILE A 19 -12.44 -8.63 2.32
C ILE A 19 -11.35 -7.58 2.12
N ASP A 20 -10.72 -7.60 0.95
CA ASP A 20 -9.81 -6.57 0.49
C ASP A 20 -10.35 -5.99 -0.82
N GLU A 21 -10.46 -4.67 -0.89
CA GLU A 21 -10.99 -3.96 -2.05
C GLU A 21 -9.94 -2.99 -2.58
N GLY A 22 -10.04 -2.64 -3.86
CA GLY A 22 -9.12 -1.71 -4.48
C GLY A 22 -9.35 -1.59 -5.98
N VAL A 23 -8.31 -1.13 -6.68
CA VAL A 23 -8.34 -0.99 -8.14
C VAL A 23 -7.41 -2.00 -8.79
N TRP A 24 -7.77 -2.46 -9.98
CA TRP A 24 -6.93 -3.29 -10.82
C TRP A 24 -6.75 -2.68 -12.20
N SER A 25 -5.65 -3.06 -12.86
CA SER A 25 -5.41 -2.71 -14.25
C SER A 25 -4.70 -3.84 -14.99
N LEU A 26 -4.94 -3.92 -16.29
CA LEU A 26 -4.28 -4.83 -17.21
C LEU A 26 -3.38 -4.03 -18.15
N ASN A 27 -2.11 -4.38 -18.19
CA ASN A 27 -1.22 -3.99 -19.27
C ASN A 27 -1.21 -5.11 -20.31
N GLU A 28 -1.99 -4.94 -21.38
CA GLU A 28 -2.13 -5.94 -22.44
C GLU A 28 -0.82 -6.22 -23.16
N ALA A 29 -0.03 -5.17 -23.45
CA ALA A 29 1.24 -5.28 -24.15
C ALA A 29 2.27 -6.17 -23.43
N THR A 30 2.20 -6.21 -22.10
CA THR A 30 3.07 -7.07 -21.28
C THR A 30 2.33 -8.23 -20.64
N SER A 31 1.02 -8.36 -20.86
CA SER A 31 0.16 -9.36 -20.19
C SER A 31 0.31 -9.35 -18.66
N LYS A 32 0.41 -8.16 -18.06
CA LYS A 32 0.57 -7.99 -16.62
C LYS A 32 -0.68 -7.42 -15.98
N VAL A 33 -1.10 -8.00 -14.86
CA VAL A 33 -2.16 -7.47 -14.01
C VAL A 33 -1.54 -6.78 -12.80
N ARG A 34 -1.99 -5.57 -12.51
CA ARG A 34 -1.66 -4.85 -11.28
C ARG A 34 -2.88 -4.75 -10.40
N ILE A 35 -2.73 -5.11 -9.14
CA ILE A 35 -3.78 -5.04 -8.12
C ILE A 35 -3.29 -4.06 -7.06
N THR A 36 -4.06 -3.01 -6.82
CA THR A 36 -3.73 -1.96 -5.84
C THR A 36 -4.84 -1.86 -4.81
N SER A 37 -4.57 -2.41 -3.62
CA SER A 37 -5.48 -2.36 -2.48
C SER A 37 -5.70 -0.93 -2.04
N TYR A 38 -6.91 -0.65 -1.56
CA TYR A 38 -7.20 0.60 -0.85
C TYR A 38 -6.39 0.75 0.43
N LYS A 39 -5.74 -0.31 0.94
CA LYS A 39 -4.71 -0.21 2.01
C LYS A 39 -3.36 0.31 1.51
N GLY A 40 -3.24 0.63 0.22
CA GLY A 40 -2.05 1.21 -0.38
C GLY A 40 -1.00 0.19 -0.84
N ASN A 41 -1.21 -1.11 -0.63
CA ASN A 41 -0.32 -2.14 -1.18
C ASN A 41 -0.68 -2.44 -2.63
N SER A 42 0.31 -2.47 -3.50
CA SER A 42 0.14 -2.76 -4.91
C SER A 42 1.14 -3.83 -5.36
N ASN A 43 0.65 -4.80 -6.12
CA ASN A 43 1.45 -5.91 -6.65
C ASN A 43 1.16 -6.08 -8.13
N GLU A 44 2.17 -6.49 -8.87
CA GLU A 44 2.09 -6.79 -10.30
C GLU A 44 2.44 -8.27 -10.54
N SER A 45 1.62 -8.94 -11.34
CA SER A 45 1.77 -10.35 -11.70
C SER A 45 1.66 -10.53 -13.21
N GLN A 46 2.47 -11.43 -13.78
CA GLN A 46 2.38 -11.83 -15.17
C GLN A 46 1.24 -12.85 -15.34
N ILE A 47 0.37 -12.63 -16.32
CA ILE A 47 -0.57 -13.63 -16.81
C ILE A 47 0.21 -14.60 -17.70
N ILE A 48 0.20 -15.88 -17.34
CA ILE A 48 0.88 -16.95 -18.10
C ILE A 48 -0.10 -17.98 -18.67
N GLY A 49 -1.39 -17.86 -18.34
CA GLY A 49 -2.45 -18.68 -18.92
C GLY A 49 -3.81 -18.08 -18.65
N LEU A 50 -4.66 -18.04 -19.67
CA LEU A 50 -6.04 -17.58 -19.58
C LEU A 50 -6.91 -18.45 -20.48
N SER A 51 -7.94 -19.07 -19.91
CA SER A 51 -8.99 -19.81 -20.63
C SER A 51 -10.36 -19.35 -20.15
N ALA A 52 -11.42 -19.92 -20.72
CA ALA A 52 -12.79 -19.61 -20.32
C ALA A 52 -13.02 -19.81 -18.81
N ASP A 53 -12.37 -20.79 -18.19
CA ASP A 53 -12.59 -21.24 -16.82
C ASP A 53 -11.38 -21.06 -15.89
N LYS A 54 -10.24 -20.57 -16.39
CA LYS A 54 -9.00 -20.51 -15.61
C LYS A 54 -8.17 -19.26 -15.90
N LEU A 55 -7.57 -18.71 -14.85
CA LEU A 55 -6.55 -17.67 -14.90
C LEU A 55 -5.31 -18.17 -14.16
N ILE A 56 -4.13 -18.07 -14.78
CA ILE A 56 -2.84 -18.42 -14.19
C ILE A 56 -1.97 -17.17 -14.08
N LEU A 57 -1.60 -16.83 -12.85
CA LEU A 57 -0.73 -15.70 -12.54
C LEU A 57 0.60 -16.18 -11.95
N THR A 58 1.70 -15.51 -12.28
CA THR A 58 2.97 -15.69 -11.57
C THR A 58 2.99 -14.92 -10.25
N LEU A 59 3.64 -15.50 -9.24
CA LEU A 59 4.03 -14.81 -8.02
C LEU A 59 5.43 -15.29 -7.60
N GLY A 60 6.45 -14.44 -7.81
CA GLY A 60 7.84 -14.82 -7.59
C GLY A 60 8.23 -16.02 -8.47
N GLU A 61 8.72 -17.10 -7.85
CA GLU A 61 9.07 -18.35 -8.54
C GLU A 61 7.86 -19.31 -8.72
N GLY A 62 6.71 -18.99 -8.11
CA GLY A 62 5.50 -19.81 -8.13
C GLY A 62 4.44 -19.30 -9.10
N SER A 63 3.37 -20.08 -9.25
CA SER A 63 2.18 -19.70 -10.02
C SER A 63 0.90 -20.00 -9.25
N PHE A 64 -0.05 -19.06 -9.28
CA PHE A 64 -1.42 -19.27 -8.82
C PHE A 64 -2.31 -19.66 -9.98
N ILE A 65 -3.02 -20.77 -9.81
CA ILE A 65 -4.08 -21.19 -10.70
C ILE A 65 -5.41 -20.85 -10.04
N MET A 66 -6.20 -19.99 -10.68
CA MET A 66 -7.53 -19.60 -10.23
C MET A 66 -8.57 -20.17 -11.18
N ALA A 67 -9.52 -20.93 -10.64
CA ALA A 67 -10.71 -21.38 -11.37
C ALA A 67 -11.80 -20.31 -11.31
N ARG A 68 -12.55 -20.15 -12.40
CA ARG A 68 -13.71 -19.25 -12.45
C ARG A 68 -14.83 -19.79 -11.56
N THR A 69 -15.43 -18.91 -10.77
CA THR A 69 -16.64 -19.19 -10.00
C THR A 69 -17.76 -18.24 -10.43
N ASN A 70 -19.00 -18.58 -10.06
CA ASN A 70 -20.15 -17.70 -10.29
C ASN A 70 -20.04 -16.44 -9.42
N VAL A 71 -20.53 -15.32 -9.94
CA VAL A 71 -20.65 -14.05 -9.23
C VAL A 71 -21.99 -14.02 -8.49
N THR A 72 -21.98 -13.55 -7.25
CA THR A 72 -23.17 -13.31 -6.43
C THR A 72 -23.47 -11.82 -6.31
N GLU A 73 -24.70 -11.45 -5.92
CA GLU A 73 -25.07 -10.04 -5.74
C GLU A 73 -24.20 -9.33 -4.69
N SER A 74 -23.83 -10.02 -3.61
CA SER A 74 -22.94 -9.50 -2.57
C SER A 74 -21.54 -9.13 -3.09
N ASP A 75 -21.07 -9.78 -4.15
CA ASP A 75 -19.77 -9.47 -4.76
C ASP A 75 -19.77 -8.08 -5.41
N ASN A 76 -20.95 -7.56 -5.78
CA ASN A 76 -21.07 -6.26 -6.42
C ASN A 76 -21.08 -5.06 -5.45
N VAL A 77 -21.34 -5.27 -4.16
CA VAL A 77 -21.49 -4.17 -3.17
C VAL A 77 -20.16 -3.54 -2.77
N GLU A 78 -19.76 -2.40 -3.33
CA GLU A 78 -18.45 -1.78 -3.03
C GLU A 78 -18.47 -1.03 -1.70
N GLN A 79 -17.35 -1.07 -0.98
CA GLN A 79 -17.18 -0.25 0.21
C GLN A 79 -16.86 1.19 -0.16
N PRO A 80 -17.54 2.19 0.41
CA PRO A 80 -17.19 3.58 0.19
C PRO A 80 -15.79 3.85 0.73
N LEU A 81 -15.00 4.60 -0.04
CA LEU A 81 -13.70 5.06 0.41
C LEU A 81 -13.85 6.17 1.47
N PRO A 82 -12.98 6.20 2.49
CA PRO A 82 -12.95 7.32 3.41
C PRO A 82 -12.50 8.59 2.69
N ASP A 83 -13.09 9.73 3.08
CA ASP A 83 -12.63 11.04 2.64
C ASP A 83 -11.32 11.39 3.36
N ILE A 84 -10.21 11.31 2.62
CA ILE A 84 -8.87 11.57 3.16
C ILE A 84 -8.36 12.94 2.73
N LYS A 85 -8.07 13.79 3.73
CA LYS A 85 -7.44 15.10 3.49
C LYS A 85 -5.93 14.94 3.30
N THR A 86 -5.44 15.46 2.19
CA THR A 86 -4.01 15.41 1.82
C THR A 86 -3.45 16.80 1.52
N VAL A 87 -2.13 16.93 1.63
CA VAL A 87 -1.39 18.14 1.30
C VAL A 87 -0.36 17.86 0.21
N SER A 88 -0.19 18.80 -0.71
CA SER A 88 0.89 18.74 -1.69
C SER A 88 2.20 19.21 -1.04
N VAL A 89 3.31 18.57 -1.38
CA VAL A 89 4.63 18.87 -0.81
C VAL A 89 5.71 18.90 -1.88
N THR A 90 6.86 19.45 -1.53
CA THR A 90 8.06 19.43 -2.39
C THR A 90 9.00 18.29 -2.03
N LYS A 91 9.87 17.93 -2.98
CA LYS A 91 10.89 16.89 -2.76
C LYS A 91 11.81 17.23 -1.58
N SER A 92 12.17 18.51 -1.41
CA SER A 92 13.07 18.94 -0.32
C SER A 92 12.44 18.82 1.06
N GLN A 93 11.11 18.97 1.18
CA GLN A 93 10.42 18.79 2.46
C GLN A 93 10.45 17.32 2.90
N ILE A 94 10.26 16.38 1.96
CA ILE A 94 10.21 14.94 2.21
C ILE A 94 11.58 14.28 2.35
N SER A 95 12.60 14.79 1.64
CA SER A 95 13.90 14.12 1.48
C SER A 95 14.76 14.13 2.75
N LYS A 96 14.37 13.34 3.75
CA LYS A 96 14.98 13.23 5.08
C LYS A 96 14.83 11.81 5.60
N LYS A 97 15.58 11.50 6.66
CA LYS A 97 15.35 10.32 7.48
C LYS A 97 14.26 10.62 8.52
N TRP A 98 13.21 9.82 8.49
CA TRP A 98 12.00 9.94 9.30
C TRP A 98 11.87 8.72 10.21
N PHE A 99 12.01 8.91 11.52
CA PHE A 99 11.83 7.86 12.51
C PHE A 99 10.36 7.69 12.82
N LEU A 100 9.86 6.47 12.74
CA LEU A 100 8.49 6.13 13.07
C LEU A 100 8.28 6.25 14.58
N THR A 101 7.37 7.11 15.00
CA THR A 101 7.10 7.37 16.41
C THR A 101 5.81 6.74 16.88
N ARG A 102 4.82 6.62 15.99
CA ARG A 102 3.50 6.10 16.33
C ARG A 102 2.74 5.61 15.09
N ARG A 103 2.02 4.50 15.24
CA ARG A 103 1.05 3.99 14.27
C ARG A 103 -0.33 4.01 14.92
N GLU A 104 -1.30 4.65 14.29
CA GLU A 104 -2.68 4.77 14.78
C GLU A 104 -3.59 4.00 13.84
N VAL A 105 -4.17 2.90 14.34
CA VAL A 105 -5.09 2.05 13.62
C VAL A 105 -6.48 2.24 14.23
N PRO A 106 -7.54 2.46 13.42
CA PRO A 106 -8.90 2.59 13.93
C PRO A 106 -9.31 1.41 14.82
N GLY A 107 -10.10 1.68 15.85
CA GLY A 107 -10.63 0.67 16.78
C GLY A 107 -9.61 0.11 17.79
N ARG A 108 -8.37 0.63 17.83
CA ARG A 108 -7.37 0.25 18.84
C ARG A 108 -7.41 1.17 20.06
N SER A 109 -7.22 0.61 21.25
CA SER A 109 -7.13 1.39 22.49
C SER A 109 -5.77 2.08 22.62
N GLU A 110 -5.70 3.16 23.42
CA GLU A 110 -4.46 3.90 23.65
C GLU A 110 -3.33 3.02 24.22
N ALA A 111 -3.68 2.04 25.07
CA ALA A 111 -2.75 1.06 25.60
C ALA A 111 -2.16 0.16 24.50
N GLN A 112 -2.99 -0.30 23.54
CA GLN A 112 -2.54 -1.09 22.40
C GLN A 112 -1.63 -0.26 21.47
N LEU A 113 -1.98 1.00 21.21
CA LEU A 113 -1.18 1.90 20.40
C LEU A 113 0.18 2.19 21.04
N LYS A 114 0.22 2.40 22.36
CA LYS A 114 1.46 2.61 23.11
C LYS A 114 2.36 1.37 23.08
N MET A 115 1.81 0.18 23.28
CA MET A 115 2.57 -1.07 23.20
C MET A 115 3.16 -1.27 21.79
N ALA A 116 2.36 -1.06 20.73
CA ALA A 116 2.84 -1.16 19.36
C ALA A 116 3.94 -0.13 19.05
N SER A 117 3.85 1.08 19.60
CA SER A 117 4.86 2.13 19.43
C SER A 117 6.21 1.75 20.03
N THR A 118 6.23 0.98 21.12
CA THR A 118 7.47 0.44 21.69
C THR A 118 8.14 -0.58 20.77
N LEU A 119 7.35 -1.42 20.08
CA LEU A 119 7.87 -2.45 19.17
C LEU A 119 8.49 -1.88 17.90
N ILE A 120 8.02 -0.71 17.45
CA ILE A 120 8.52 -0.03 16.25
C ILE A 120 9.62 0.98 16.57
N ARG A 121 10.10 1.05 17.81
CA ARG A 121 11.15 1.99 18.20
C ARG A 121 12.42 1.76 17.39
N GLY A 122 12.97 2.84 16.82
CA GLY A 122 14.13 2.79 15.95
C GLY A 122 13.80 2.48 14.48
N ALA A 123 12.54 2.16 14.15
CA ALA A 123 12.13 2.03 12.77
C ALA A 123 12.17 3.40 12.07
N TYR A 124 12.55 3.41 10.79
CA TYR A 124 12.59 4.62 10.00
C TYR A 124 12.28 4.38 8.53
N ALA A 125 11.93 5.47 7.86
CA ALA A 125 11.91 5.61 6.41
C ALA A 125 12.85 6.75 6.01
N TYR A 126 13.74 6.50 5.05
CA TYR A 126 14.66 7.48 4.50
C TYR A 126 14.37 7.68 3.01
N PHE A 127 13.73 8.81 2.70
CA PHE A 127 13.51 9.26 1.35
C PHE A 127 14.72 10.10 0.92
N LYS A 128 15.58 9.58 0.04
CA LYS A 128 16.75 10.31 -0.47
C LYS A 128 16.32 11.22 -1.64
N SER A 129 16.96 12.37 -1.79
CA SER A 129 16.62 13.37 -2.82
C SER A 129 16.80 12.87 -4.26
N ASN A 130 17.60 11.82 -4.46
CA ASN A 130 17.78 11.14 -5.75
C ASN A 130 16.70 10.08 -6.05
N GLY A 131 15.66 9.94 -5.22
CA GLY A 131 14.59 8.96 -5.40
C GLY A 131 14.91 7.56 -4.87
N VAL A 132 16.04 7.38 -4.16
CA VAL A 132 16.32 6.13 -3.42
C VAL A 132 15.55 6.12 -2.12
N TYR A 133 14.96 4.98 -1.79
CA TYR A 133 14.25 4.72 -0.54
C TYR A 133 15.00 3.67 0.28
N GLU A 134 15.04 3.86 1.59
CA GLU A 134 15.59 2.91 2.55
C GLU A 134 14.70 2.91 3.79
N ALA A 135 14.30 1.76 4.30
CA ALA A 135 13.58 1.65 5.55
C ALA A 135 14.20 0.59 6.44
N GLN A 136 14.10 0.80 7.74
CA GLN A 136 14.48 -0.20 8.72
C GLN A 136 13.30 -0.45 9.66
N SER A 137 13.04 -1.72 9.93
CA SER A 137 12.09 -2.17 10.94
C SER A 137 12.62 -3.46 11.56
N LEU A 138 12.60 -3.59 12.89
CA LEU A 138 13.04 -4.80 13.60
C LEU A 138 14.42 -5.34 13.15
N LYS A 139 15.37 -4.42 12.86
CA LYS A 139 16.73 -4.71 12.33
C LYS A 139 16.79 -5.29 10.90
N VAL A 140 15.66 -5.38 10.20
CA VAL A 140 15.62 -5.67 8.77
C VAL A 140 15.64 -4.35 8.01
N THR A 141 16.51 -4.26 7.01
CA THR A 141 16.60 -3.09 6.13
C THR A 141 16.05 -3.44 4.76
N GLU A 142 15.06 -2.68 4.30
CA GLU A 142 14.49 -2.76 2.95
C GLU A 142 15.01 -1.55 2.14
N SER A 143 15.31 -1.78 0.86
CA SER A 143 15.75 -0.72 -0.06
C SER A 143 14.92 -0.73 -1.33
N GLY A 144 14.69 0.44 -1.90
CA GLY A 144 13.87 0.59 -3.08
C GLY A 144 13.98 1.97 -3.71
N LYS A 145 12.94 2.34 -4.46
CA LYS A 145 12.78 3.66 -5.05
C LYS A 145 11.54 4.33 -4.47
N TRP A 146 11.51 5.66 -4.49
CA TRP A 146 10.30 6.41 -4.22
C TRP A 146 10.09 7.51 -5.24
N ALA A 147 8.82 7.79 -5.48
CA ALA A 147 8.35 8.91 -6.30
C ALA A 147 7.11 9.53 -5.67
N PHE A 148 6.75 10.71 -6.12
CA PHE A 148 5.43 11.27 -5.83
C PHE A 148 4.37 10.59 -6.68
N GLY A 149 3.19 10.40 -6.10
CA GLY A 149 1.97 10.16 -6.86
C GLY A 149 1.35 11.48 -7.34
N PRO A 150 0.07 11.46 -7.76
CA PRO A 150 -0.62 12.63 -8.30
C PRO A 150 -0.52 13.88 -7.41
N ASP A 151 -0.31 15.04 -8.04
CA ASP A 151 -0.19 16.36 -7.40
C ASP A 151 0.84 16.47 -6.26
N ASN A 152 1.79 15.53 -6.14
CA ASN A 152 2.68 15.41 -4.98
C ASN A 152 1.95 15.27 -3.63
N LYS A 153 0.74 14.69 -3.64
CA LYS A 153 -0.08 14.45 -2.44
C LYS A 153 0.13 13.07 -1.82
N SER A 154 0.87 12.20 -2.51
CA SER A 154 1.19 10.86 -2.05
C SER A 154 2.63 10.47 -2.40
N ILE A 155 3.16 9.50 -1.66
CA ILE A 155 4.48 8.90 -1.87
C ILE A 155 4.25 7.45 -2.29
N ILE A 156 4.83 7.06 -3.41
CA ILE A 156 4.82 5.68 -3.89
C ILE A 156 6.22 5.13 -3.68
N VAL A 157 6.34 4.17 -2.78
CA VAL A 157 7.57 3.41 -2.55
C VAL A 157 7.49 2.13 -3.37
N THR A 158 8.50 1.86 -4.18
CA THR A 158 8.64 0.62 -4.96
C THR A 158 9.81 -0.19 -4.42
N ILE A 159 9.55 -1.43 -4.02
CA ILE A 159 10.56 -2.41 -3.60
C ILE A 159 10.29 -3.65 -4.44
N GLU A 160 11.24 -4.02 -5.30
CA GLU A 160 11.06 -5.08 -6.29
C GLU A 160 9.78 -4.87 -7.12
N ASN A 161 8.85 -5.83 -7.11
CA ASN A 161 7.57 -5.77 -7.82
C ASN A 161 6.41 -5.25 -6.97
N GLN A 162 6.70 -4.82 -5.74
CA GLN A 162 5.72 -4.33 -4.78
C GLN A 162 5.77 -2.82 -4.69
N GLN A 163 4.59 -2.22 -4.53
CA GLN A 163 4.42 -0.80 -4.27
C GLN A 163 3.66 -0.57 -2.98
N ARG A 164 4.07 0.44 -2.22
CA ARG A 164 3.36 0.97 -1.04
C ARG A 164 3.02 2.43 -1.30
N ILE A 165 1.74 2.77 -1.20
CA ILE A 165 1.20 4.10 -1.43
C ILE A 165 0.86 4.74 -0.08
N TRP A 166 1.45 5.91 0.16
CA TRP A 166 1.26 6.70 1.36
C TRP A 166 0.72 8.07 1.01
N ASN A 167 -0.49 8.39 1.47
CA ASN A 167 -1.06 9.72 1.30
C ASN A 167 -0.50 10.69 2.36
N ILE A 168 -0.16 11.92 1.96
CA ILE A 168 0.52 12.87 2.84
C ILE A 168 -0.53 13.71 3.56
N LYS A 169 -0.74 13.43 4.84
CA LYS A 169 -1.73 14.14 5.66
C LYS A 169 -1.23 15.52 6.10
N SER A 170 0.00 15.56 6.60
CA SER A 170 0.65 16.81 7.00
C SER A 170 2.17 16.64 7.09
N ILE A 171 2.88 17.76 6.96
CA ILE A 171 4.33 17.82 7.10
C ILE A 171 4.78 19.13 7.74
N SER A 172 5.85 19.08 8.50
CA SER A 172 6.60 20.22 9.02
C SER A 172 8.11 19.93 8.90
N PRO A 173 9.00 20.86 9.30
CA PRO A 173 10.44 20.59 9.29
C PRO A 173 10.85 19.34 10.09
N THR A 174 10.10 18.98 11.14
CA THR A 174 10.45 17.91 12.09
C THR A 174 9.43 16.79 12.21
N GLN A 175 8.23 16.92 11.63
CA GLN A 175 7.16 15.93 11.72
C GLN A 175 6.59 15.59 10.34
N LEU A 176 6.22 14.34 10.15
CA LEU A 176 5.54 13.84 8.95
C LEU A 176 4.40 12.92 9.38
N VAL A 177 3.22 13.11 8.82
CA VAL A 177 2.07 12.22 9.03
C VAL A 177 1.61 11.67 7.69
N LEU A 178 1.67 10.35 7.56
CA LEU A 178 1.23 9.62 6.39
C LEU A 178 -0.05 8.84 6.70
N ILE A 179 -0.88 8.67 5.69
CA ILE A 179 -2.05 7.79 5.69
C ILE A 179 -1.73 6.57 4.80
N SER A 180 -2.00 5.37 5.28
CA SER A 180 -1.81 4.15 4.49
C SER A 180 -2.91 4.01 3.44
N GLY A 181 -2.57 4.10 2.15
CA GLY A 181 -3.54 4.09 1.06
C GLY A 181 -4.74 5.03 1.30
N TYR A 182 -5.94 4.54 1.01
CA TYR A 182 -7.24 5.16 1.27
C TYR A 182 -7.87 4.54 2.53
N THR A 183 -7.16 4.60 3.65
CA THR A 183 -7.66 4.14 4.96
C THR A 183 -7.64 5.29 5.98
N GLU A 184 -8.08 5.01 7.20
CA GLU A 184 -7.92 5.92 8.33
C GLU A 184 -6.64 5.65 9.15
N GLU A 185 -5.79 4.72 8.71
CA GLU A 185 -4.56 4.37 9.43
C GLU A 185 -3.48 5.46 9.28
N LEU A 186 -3.00 6.00 10.41
CA LEU A 186 -2.00 7.07 10.43
C LEU A 186 -0.63 6.56 10.88
N TRP A 187 0.40 7.02 10.19
CA TRP A 187 1.80 6.78 10.53
C TRP A 187 2.47 8.12 10.81
N LYS A 188 2.90 8.30 12.06
CA LYS A 188 3.52 9.54 12.53
C LYS A 188 5.02 9.35 12.62
N PHE A 189 5.76 10.29 12.06
CA PHE A 189 7.21 10.26 12.03
C PHE A 189 7.81 11.57 12.53
N SER A 190 9.06 11.46 12.98
CA SER A 190 9.87 12.56 13.48
C SER A 190 11.27 12.52 12.87
N THR A 191 11.93 13.67 12.70
CA THR A 191 13.35 13.72 12.32
C THR A 191 14.28 13.31 13.48
N LYS A 192 13.76 13.25 14.71
CA LYS A 192 14.48 12.78 15.90
C LYS A 192 13.99 11.39 16.30
N LEU A 193 14.92 10.52 16.67
CA LEU A 193 14.62 9.28 17.36
C LEU A 193 14.12 9.60 18.78
N LEU A 194 12.98 9.01 19.17
CA LEU A 194 12.34 9.17 20.49
C LEU A 194 12.35 7.86 21.28
#